data_AF-A0A349Z6C7-F1
#
_entry.id   AF-A0A349Z6C7-F1
#
_cell.length_a   1.000
_cell.length_b   1.000
_cell.length_c   1.000
_cell.angle_alpha   90.00
_cell.angle_beta   90.00
_cell.angle_gamma   90.00
#
_symmetry.space_group_name_H-M   'P 1'
#
loop_
_entity.id
_entity.type
_entity.pdbx_description
1 polymer ?
#
loop_
_entity_poly.entity_id
_entity_poly.type
_entity_poly.pdbx_seq_one_letter_code
_entity_poly.pdbx_strand_id
1 'polypeptide(L)'
;SLPHTQAALVTKLTPQHTLRDGMTEADFAAKVHQAMSEPNTCVVGYNSIRFDDEVSRYMFYRNFYDPYGREWQNGNSRWDIIDLVRACYALRPEGIEWPLREDGSPSFKLELLTAANGIDHGQAHDALADVRATIALARLIKEKQPKLFDYAFSLRQKAQVIKQINLQQLTPLVHVSSKIPASQGCCTWILPVAQHPTNPNAIICVDLSKDPQAILNENAETLRSLLYARQESFEEGQQRPGIKLIHINRSPFITTAKALTEDNADRLGLDREQCLENYKRLAEDTTWRDTLIELYNEPHEDSEVDADHALYSGGFLTNEEKHWCDDVREAQPEQLSVLAERMQNPKLKTLLFRYRARNYPHTLTFEESQRWQQHRQFRLTAPDSPASITIDAYLLELEQLAMQHAENSEYKAILKALYDYAQNL
;
A
#
# COMPACT_ATOMS: atom_id res chain seq x y z
N SER A 1 -1.22 -10.34 -19.78
CA SER A 1 -0.05 -10.09 -18.91
C SER A 1 0.49 -11.43 -18.44
N LEU A 2 1.73 -11.46 -17.97
CA LEU A 2 2.32 -12.59 -17.27
C LEU A 2 2.15 -12.40 -15.76
N PRO A 3 1.67 -13.40 -14.99
CA PRO A 3 1.62 -13.30 -13.53
C PRO A 3 3.03 -13.40 -12.95
N HIS A 4 3.31 -12.80 -11.80
CA HIS A 4 4.58 -13.04 -11.11
C HIS A 4 4.68 -14.52 -10.69
N THR A 5 5.77 -15.18 -11.05
CA THR A 5 6.02 -16.62 -10.79
C THR A 5 5.88 -16.98 -9.31
N GLN A 6 6.58 -16.24 -8.43
CA GLN A 6 6.52 -16.43 -6.98
C GLN A 6 5.11 -16.25 -6.40
N ALA A 7 4.31 -15.32 -6.93
CA ALA A 7 2.94 -15.10 -6.45
C ALA A 7 2.04 -16.31 -6.76
N ALA A 8 2.21 -16.94 -7.92
CA ALA A 8 1.49 -18.16 -8.27
C ALA A 8 1.90 -19.35 -7.38
N LEU A 9 3.17 -19.43 -6.96
CA LEU A 9 3.63 -20.46 -6.01
C LEU A 9 3.02 -20.27 -4.62
N VAL A 10 2.94 -19.02 -4.14
CA VAL A 10 2.36 -18.72 -2.82
C VAL A 10 0.85 -18.93 -2.80
N THR A 11 0.15 -18.42 -3.82
CA THR A 11 -1.33 -18.46 -3.89
C THR A 11 -1.86 -19.78 -4.42
N LYS A 12 -1.02 -20.57 -5.09
CA LYS A 12 -1.38 -21.81 -5.80
C LYS A 12 -2.42 -21.60 -6.92
N LEU A 13 -2.56 -20.36 -7.39
CA LEU A 13 -3.45 -19.97 -8.48
C LEU A 13 -2.65 -19.77 -9.78
N THR A 14 -3.04 -20.51 -10.82
CA THR A 14 -2.48 -20.38 -12.17
C THR A 14 -3.39 -19.53 -13.06
N PRO A 15 -2.87 -18.93 -14.14
CA PRO A 15 -3.70 -18.26 -15.16
C PRO A 15 -4.82 -19.16 -15.70
N GLN A 16 -4.57 -20.46 -15.82
CA GLN A 16 -5.58 -21.42 -16.29
C GLN A 16 -6.76 -21.53 -15.33
N HIS A 17 -6.51 -21.50 -14.01
CA HIS A 17 -7.59 -21.44 -13.02
C HIS A 17 -8.40 -20.17 -13.17
N THR A 18 -7.74 -19.01 -13.28
CA THR A 18 -8.46 -17.73 -13.39
C THR A 18 -9.21 -17.57 -14.72
N LEU A 19 -8.72 -18.15 -15.81
CA LEU A 19 -9.42 -18.18 -17.09
C LEU A 19 -10.63 -19.12 -17.09
N ARG A 20 -10.54 -20.25 -16.38
CA ARG A 20 -11.62 -21.25 -16.31
C ARG A 20 -12.75 -20.82 -15.37
N ASP A 21 -12.39 -20.37 -14.18
CA ASP A 21 -13.33 -20.15 -13.06
C ASP A 21 -13.62 -18.66 -12.81
N GLY A 22 -12.89 -17.77 -13.46
CA GLY A 22 -13.00 -16.33 -13.27
C GLY A 22 -14.05 -15.66 -14.16
N MET A 23 -13.95 -14.34 -14.23
CA MET A 23 -14.77 -13.46 -15.08
C MET A 23 -13.89 -12.34 -15.64
N THR A 24 -14.44 -11.51 -16.52
CA THR A 24 -13.72 -10.35 -17.04
C THR A 24 -13.34 -9.38 -15.91
N GLU A 25 -12.30 -8.57 -16.11
CA GLU A 25 -11.92 -7.56 -15.10
C GLU A 25 -13.06 -6.54 -14.91
N ALA A 26 -13.81 -6.24 -15.97
CA ALA A 26 -14.98 -5.36 -15.93
C ALA A 26 -16.08 -5.90 -14.99
N ASP A 27 -16.46 -7.17 -15.14
CA ASP A 27 -17.48 -7.80 -14.29
C ASP A 27 -17.01 -7.95 -12.84
N PHE A 28 -15.73 -8.30 -12.67
CA PHE A 28 -15.12 -8.43 -11.36
C PHE A 28 -15.09 -7.07 -10.64
N ALA A 29 -14.65 -6.01 -11.33
CA ALA A 29 -14.65 -4.65 -10.81
C ALA A 29 -16.05 -4.19 -10.41
N ALA A 30 -17.08 -4.50 -11.21
CA ALA A 30 -18.46 -4.16 -10.89
C ALA A 30 -18.93 -4.81 -9.57
N LYS A 31 -18.69 -6.11 -9.39
CA LYS A 31 -19.05 -6.83 -8.15
C LYS A 31 -18.30 -6.30 -6.92
N VAL A 32 -17.00 -6.08 -7.06
CA VAL A 32 -16.17 -5.55 -5.97
C VAL A 32 -16.59 -4.12 -5.62
N HIS A 33 -16.81 -3.27 -6.62
CA HIS A 33 -17.29 -1.90 -6.42
C HIS A 33 -18.64 -1.88 -5.71
N GLN A 34 -19.59 -2.73 -6.13
CA GLN A 34 -20.90 -2.84 -5.49
C GLN A 34 -20.77 -3.17 -4.00
N ALA A 35 -20.01 -4.21 -3.66
CA ALA A 35 -19.83 -4.63 -2.26
C ALA A 35 -19.11 -3.57 -1.40
N MET A 36 -18.11 -2.88 -1.96
CA MET A 36 -17.32 -1.88 -1.22
C MET A 36 -18.02 -0.51 -1.10
N SER A 37 -19.01 -0.24 -1.95
CA SER A 37 -19.66 1.08 -2.04
C SER A 37 -21.03 1.14 -1.35
N GLU A 38 -21.46 0.07 -0.69
CA GLU A 38 -22.67 0.08 0.14
C GLU A 38 -22.57 1.21 1.19
N PRO A 39 -23.61 2.03 1.41
CA PRO A 39 -23.57 3.14 2.35
C PRO A 39 -23.21 2.73 3.78
N ASN A 40 -22.43 3.57 4.47
CA ASN A 40 -21.90 3.35 5.83
C ASN A 40 -20.98 2.13 5.99
N THR A 41 -20.32 1.70 4.92
CA THR A 41 -19.38 0.57 4.94
C THR A 41 -17.98 1.00 5.38
N CYS A 42 -17.39 0.26 6.31
CA CYS A 42 -15.96 0.36 6.61
C CYS A 42 -15.23 -0.81 5.96
N VAL A 43 -14.58 -0.56 4.82
CA VAL A 43 -13.75 -1.59 4.16
C VAL A 43 -12.49 -1.79 4.97
N VAL A 44 -12.21 -3.03 5.37
CA VAL A 44 -11.10 -3.37 6.25
C VAL A 44 -10.40 -4.65 5.81
N GLY A 45 -9.09 -4.73 6.03
CA GLY A 45 -8.30 -5.93 5.82
C GLY A 45 -7.05 -5.94 6.70
N TYR A 46 -6.09 -6.79 6.34
CA TYR A 46 -4.81 -6.95 7.02
C TYR A 46 -3.67 -6.51 6.09
N ASN A 47 -3.05 -5.37 6.37
CA ASN A 47 -2.12 -4.68 5.48
C ASN A 47 -2.77 -4.20 4.15
N SER A 48 -4.10 -4.06 4.13
CA SER A 48 -4.88 -3.73 2.94
C SER A 48 -4.65 -2.31 2.43
N ILE A 49 -4.40 -1.35 3.33
CA ILE A 49 -4.27 0.05 2.93
C ILE A 49 -3.09 0.28 1.99
N ARG A 50 -2.03 -0.51 2.17
CA ARG A 50 -0.78 -0.39 1.41
C ARG A 50 -0.72 -1.32 0.20
N PHE A 51 -1.68 -2.23 0.05
CA PHE A 51 -1.69 -3.24 -1.01
C PHE A 51 -3.07 -3.38 -1.66
N ASP A 52 -4.03 -4.07 -1.02
CA ASP A 52 -5.34 -4.39 -1.61
C ASP A 52 -6.13 -3.16 -2.05
N ASP A 53 -6.03 -2.06 -1.31
CA ASP A 53 -6.67 -0.81 -1.68
C ASP A 53 -6.02 -0.17 -2.92
N GLU A 54 -4.71 -0.34 -3.13
CA GLU A 54 -4.03 0.10 -4.34
C GLU A 54 -4.41 -0.78 -5.54
N VAL A 55 -4.52 -2.10 -5.34
CA VAL A 55 -5.07 -3.02 -6.36
C VAL A 55 -6.48 -2.61 -6.74
N SER A 56 -7.33 -2.33 -5.76
CA SER A 56 -8.72 -1.90 -5.97
C SER A 56 -8.79 -0.57 -6.72
N ARG A 57 -7.98 0.42 -6.34
CA ARG A 57 -7.91 1.72 -7.02
C ARG A 57 -7.51 1.60 -8.48
N TYR A 58 -6.45 0.86 -8.78
CA TYR A 58 -6.00 0.66 -10.16
C TYR A 58 -6.99 -0.18 -10.97
N MET A 59 -7.64 -1.18 -10.36
CA MET A 59 -8.71 -1.94 -11.00
C MET A 59 -9.90 -1.03 -11.34
N PHE A 60 -10.39 -0.22 -10.40
CA PHE A 60 -11.47 0.73 -10.63
C PHE A 60 -11.09 1.76 -11.71
N TYR A 61 -9.89 2.31 -11.64
CA TYR A 61 -9.36 3.23 -12.64
C TYR A 61 -9.35 2.64 -14.06
N ARG A 62 -8.87 1.41 -14.24
CA ARG A 62 -8.86 0.74 -15.56
C ARG A 62 -10.26 0.37 -16.06
N ASN A 63 -11.23 0.26 -15.16
CA ASN A 63 -12.61 -0.12 -15.46
C ASN A 63 -13.59 1.05 -15.24
N PHE A 64 -13.09 2.29 -15.32
CA PHE A 64 -13.86 3.53 -15.32
C PHE A 64 -14.69 3.81 -14.06
N TYR A 65 -14.44 3.15 -12.94
CA TYR A 65 -15.04 3.52 -11.65
C TYR A 65 -14.23 4.62 -10.96
N ASP A 66 -14.86 5.45 -10.12
CA ASP A 66 -14.12 6.39 -9.25
C ASP A 66 -13.23 5.58 -8.30
N PRO A 67 -11.89 5.71 -8.38
CA PRO A 67 -10.98 4.90 -7.57
C PRO A 67 -11.09 5.17 -6.07
N TYR A 68 -11.63 6.33 -5.69
CA TYR A 68 -11.61 6.84 -4.32
C TYR A 68 -13.01 6.96 -3.70
N GLY A 69 -14.07 7.08 -4.50
CA GLY A 69 -15.44 7.34 -4.03
C GLY A 69 -15.89 6.42 -2.88
N ARG A 70 -15.68 5.11 -3.03
CA ARG A 70 -15.99 4.08 -2.02
C ARG A 70 -15.31 4.27 -0.67
N GLU A 71 -14.23 5.06 -0.60
CA GLU A 71 -13.43 5.25 0.61
C GLU A 71 -14.02 6.31 1.56
N TRP A 72 -14.98 7.13 1.11
CA TRP A 72 -15.49 8.27 1.89
C TRP A 72 -16.93 8.68 1.59
N GLN A 73 -17.47 8.40 0.41
CA GLN A 73 -18.84 8.78 0.05
C GLN A 73 -19.86 8.01 0.89
N ASN A 74 -21.04 8.58 1.10
CA ASN A 74 -22.17 7.93 1.77
C ASN A 74 -21.87 7.37 3.17
N GLY A 75 -20.96 8.03 3.92
CA GLY A 75 -20.55 7.59 5.25
C GLY A 75 -19.53 6.45 5.26
N ASN A 76 -18.99 6.07 4.10
CA ASN A 76 -18.00 5.01 3.99
C ASN A 76 -16.66 5.43 4.59
N SER A 77 -15.85 4.43 4.92
CA SER A 77 -14.49 4.60 5.42
C SER A 77 -13.64 3.39 5.07
N ARG A 78 -12.33 3.50 5.32
CA ARG A 78 -11.39 2.40 5.19
C ARG A 78 -10.57 2.24 6.46
N TRP A 79 -10.15 1.02 6.76
CA TRP A 79 -9.34 0.72 7.92
C TRP A 79 -8.39 -0.45 7.65
N ASP A 80 -7.38 -0.61 8.48
CA ASP A 80 -6.40 -1.68 8.37
C ASP A 80 -5.99 -2.11 9.78
N ILE A 81 -6.19 -3.39 10.08
CA ILE A 81 -5.96 -3.87 11.45
C ILE A 81 -4.49 -4.11 11.75
N ILE A 82 -3.58 -4.13 10.76
CA ILE A 82 -2.16 -4.42 11.03
C ILE A 82 -1.53 -3.41 12.00
N ASP A 83 -1.86 -2.13 11.88
CA ASP A 83 -1.30 -1.09 12.75
C ASP A 83 -2.02 -1.09 14.12
N LEU A 84 -3.26 -1.60 14.22
CA LEU A 84 -3.90 -1.93 15.51
C LEU A 84 -3.15 -3.09 16.20
N VAL A 85 -2.81 -4.15 15.48
CA VAL A 85 -2.09 -5.32 16.01
C VAL A 85 -0.73 -4.89 16.56
N ARG A 86 0.02 -4.10 15.79
CA ARG A 86 1.31 -3.53 16.23
C ARG A 86 1.14 -2.62 17.44
N ALA A 87 0.12 -1.77 17.46
CA ALA A 87 -0.14 -0.89 18.60
C ALA A 87 -0.53 -1.66 19.86
N CYS A 88 -1.25 -2.78 19.71
CA CYS A 88 -1.58 -3.67 20.79
C CYS A 88 -0.31 -4.28 21.38
N TYR A 89 0.55 -4.87 20.56
CA TYR A 89 1.86 -5.36 21.03
C TYR A 89 2.70 -4.28 21.72
N ALA A 90 2.77 -3.08 21.14
CA ALA A 90 3.63 -2.01 21.63
C ALA A 90 3.12 -1.38 22.93
N LEU A 91 1.81 -1.19 23.06
CA LEU A 91 1.25 -0.37 24.13
C LEU A 91 0.49 -1.20 25.17
N ARG A 92 -0.23 -2.24 24.77
CA ARG A 92 -1.11 -3.03 25.63
C ARG A 92 -1.06 -4.52 25.24
N PRO A 93 0.08 -5.19 25.45
CA PRO A 93 0.30 -6.56 24.97
C PRO A 93 -0.48 -7.61 25.74
N GLU A 94 -1.01 -7.28 26.93
CA GLU A 94 -1.58 -8.24 27.86
C GLU A 94 -2.81 -8.95 27.27
N GLY A 95 -2.88 -10.27 27.47
CA GLY A 95 -4.00 -11.11 27.06
C GLY A 95 -3.94 -11.65 25.64
N ILE A 96 -2.86 -11.38 24.89
CA ILE A 96 -2.60 -11.89 23.55
C ILE A 96 -1.21 -12.54 23.52
N GLU A 97 -1.10 -13.70 22.90
CA GLU A 97 0.17 -14.38 22.68
C GLU A 97 0.87 -13.82 21.44
N TRP A 98 2.12 -13.41 21.59
CA TRP A 98 2.89 -12.73 20.53
C TRP A 98 4.00 -13.64 20.00
N PRO A 99 3.87 -14.21 18.79
CA PRO A 99 4.88 -15.08 18.23
C PRO A 99 6.17 -14.30 17.95
N LEU A 100 7.31 -14.92 18.24
CA LEU A 100 8.63 -14.36 17.98
C LEU A 100 9.25 -14.96 16.72
N ARG A 101 10.14 -14.19 16.08
CA ARG A 101 11.03 -14.65 15.02
C ARG A 101 12.28 -15.30 15.61
N GLU A 102 13.10 -15.87 14.75
CA GLU A 102 14.39 -16.49 15.12
C GLU A 102 15.34 -15.49 15.81
N ASP A 103 15.28 -14.21 15.43
CA ASP A 103 16.07 -13.12 16.03
C ASP A 103 15.49 -12.59 17.36
N GLY A 104 14.40 -13.19 17.86
CA GLY A 104 13.70 -12.77 19.07
C GLY A 104 12.76 -11.57 18.89
N SER A 105 12.70 -10.95 17.72
CA SER A 105 11.76 -9.86 17.45
C SER A 105 10.32 -10.39 17.22
N PRO A 106 9.28 -9.60 17.51
CA PRO A 106 7.89 -10.02 17.29
C PRO A 106 7.57 -10.22 15.80
N SER A 107 6.74 -11.23 15.53
CA SER A 107 6.16 -11.46 14.21
C SER A 107 4.71 -10.98 14.15
N PHE A 108 4.42 -10.15 13.16
CA PHE A 108 3.07 -9.68 12.86
C PHE A 108 2.50 -10.35 11.60
N LYS A 109 2.91 -11.58 11.32
CA LYS A 109 2.33 -12.41 10.26
C LYS A 109 1.01 -13.00 10.75
N LEU A 110 -0.04 -12.92 9.94
CA LEU A 110 -1.39 -13.29 10.36
C LEU A 110 -1.45 -14.77 10.77
N GLU A 111 -0.83 -15.65 9.98
CA GLU A 111 -0.75 -17.09 10.19
C GLU A 111 -0.06 -17.48 11.51
N LEU A 112 0.99 -16.76 11.89
CA LEU A 112 1.71 -17.00 13.15
C LEU A 112 0.91 -16.48 14.35
N LEU A 113 0.27 -15.30 14.22
CA LEU A 113 -0.55 -14.73 15.27
C LEU A 113 -1.78 -15.59 15.57
N THR A 114 -2.46 -16.07 14.54
CA THR A 114 -3.61 -16.96 14.73
C THR A 114 -3.20 -18.27 15.37
N ALA A 115 -2.07 -18.87 14.95
CA ALA A 115 -1.59 -20.12 15.53
C ALA A 115 -1.23 -19.95 17.01
N ALA A 116 -0.54 -18.87 17.37
CA ALA A 116 -0.16 -18.57 18.76
C ALA A 116 -1.37 -18.36 19.68
N ASN A 117 -2.50 -17.89 19.14
CA ASN A 117 -3.71 -17.56 19.92
C ASN A 117 -4.84 -18.60 19.76
N GLY A 118 -4.56 -19.78 19.20
CA GLY A 118 -5.55 -20.85 19.04
C GLY A 118 -6.71 -20.51 18.10
N ILE A 119 -6.47 -19.61 17.13
CA ILE A 119 -7.44 -19.23 16.11
C ILE A 119 -7.24 -20.13 14.89
N ASP A 120 -8.32 -20.76 14.42
CA ASP A 120 -8.30 -21.53 13.17
C ASP A 120 -8.04 -20.61 11.97
N HIS A 121 -7.02 -20.97 11.20
CA HIS A 121 -6.60 -20.25 9.99
C HIS A 121 -6.90 -21.06 8.72
N GLY A 122 -7.44 -22.28 8.80
CA GLY A 122 -7.67 -23.10 7.61
C GLY A 122 -6.40 -23.26 6.75
N GLN A 123 -6.53 -23.12 5.43
CA GLN A 123 -5.36 -23.04 4.53
C GLN A 123 -4.90 -21.58 4.42
N ALA A 124 -3.71 -21.27 4.93
CA ALA A 124 -3.11 -19.95 4.76
C ALA A 124 -2.97 -19.59 3.28
N HIS A 125 -3.16 -18.30 2.95
CA HIS A 125 -3.16 -17.77 1.58
C HIS A 125 -4.36 -18.19 0.71
N ASP A 126 -5.41 -18.75 1.32
CA ASP A 126 -6.78 -18.70 0.77
C ASP A 126 -7.44 -17.38 1.21
N ALA A 127 -7.96 -16.62 0.25
CA ALA A 127 -8.55 -15.30 0.50
C ALA A 127 -9.67 -15.35 1.55
N LEU A 128 -10.51 -16.40 1.57
CA LEU A 128 -11.59 -16.51 2.55
C LEU A 128 -11.05 -16.87 3.95
N ALA A 129 -10.02 -17.71 4.02
CA ALA A 129 -9.35 -18.07 5.27
C ALA A 129 -8.68 -16.85 5.91
N ASP A 130 -7.94 -16.05 5.13
CA ASP A 130 -7.29 -14.82 5.57
C ASP A 130 -8.32 -13.79 6.08
N VAL A 131 -9.48 -13.67 5.42
CA VAL A 131 -10.59 -12.81 5.89
C VAL A 131 -11.12 -13.28 7.25
N ARG A 132 -11.36 -14.59 7.43
CA ARG A 132 -11.85 -15.15 8.69
C ARG A 132 -10.84 -14.97 9.82
N ALA A 133 -9.55 -15.23 9.54
CA ALA A 133 -8.44 -15.00 10.46
C ALA A 133 -8.35 -13.53 10.88
N THR A 134 -8.47 -12.60 9.93
CA THR A 134 -8.49 -11.15 10.18
C THR A 134 -9.65 -10.76 11.12
N ILE A 135 -10.86 -11.27 10.87
CA ILE A 135 -12.03 -11.01 11.73
C ILE A 135 -11.81 -11.57 13.14
N ALA A 136 -11.30 -12.80 13.24
CA ALA A 136 -11.07 -13.46 14.53
C ALA A 136 -10.01 -12.71 15.37
N LEU A 137 -8.91 -12.28 14.74
CA LEU A 137 -7.88 -11.49 15.41
C LEU A 137 -8.41 -10.12 15.86
N ALA A 138 -9.18 -9.43 15.01
CA ALA A 138 -9.81 -8.18 15.40
C ALA A 138 -10.78 -8.36 16.59
N ARG A 139 -11.54 -9.45 16.64
CA ARG A 139 -12.40 -9.81 17.77
C ARG A 139 -11.59 -10.06 19.04
N LEU A 140 -10.49 -10.82 18.94
CA LEU A 140 -9.60 -11.08 20.07
C LEU A 140 -9.07 -9.77 20.66
N ILE A 141 -8.55 -8.86 19.83
CA ILE A 141 -8.04 -7.57 20.29
C ILE A 141 -9.16 -6.73 20.91
N LYS A 142 -10.36 -6.74 20.32
CA LYS A 142 -11.52 -6.02 20.90
C LYS A 142 -11.93 -6.57 22.27
N GLU A 143 -11.84 -7.89 22.47
CA GLU A 143 -12.14 -8.53 23.75
C GLU A 143 -11.10 -8.18 24.82
N LYS A 144 -9.81 -8.33 24.49
CA LYS A 144 -8.71 -8.15 25.46
C LYS A 144 -8.38 -6.69 25.71
N GLN A 145 -8.47 -5.84 24.68
CA GLN A 145 -8.05 -4.43 24.71
C GLN A 145 -9.11 -3.50 24.08
N PRO A 146 -10.35 -3.45 24.62
CA PRO A 146 -11.47 -2.73 24.00
C PRO A 146 -11.21 -1.23 23.83
N LYS A 147 -10.61 -0.57 24.83
CA LYS A 147 -10.30 0.88 24.75
C LYS A 147 -9.29 1.20 23.66
N LEU A 148 -8.28 0.33 23.47
CA LEU A 148 -7.30 0.48 22.40
C LEU A 148 -7.97 0.27 21.04
N PHE A 149 -8.81 -0.76 20.93
CA PHE A 149 -9.56 -1.05 19.71
C PHE A 149 -10.43 0.15 19.30
N ASP A 150 -11.25 0.68 20.21
CA ASP A 150 -12.14 1.80 19.92
C ASP A 150 -11.35 3.06 19.54
N TYR A 151 -10.24 3.33 20.23
CA TYR A 151 -9.35 4.43 19.89
C TYR A 151 -8.74 4.26 18.48
N ALA A 152 -8.13 3.11 18.19
CA ALA A 152 -7.54 2.81 16.89
C ALA A 152 -8.56 2.87 15.75
N PHE A 153 -9.78 2.36 16.00
CA PHE A 153 -10.87 2.43 15.06
C PHE A 153 -11.29 3.88 14.80
N SER A 154 -11.26 4.76 15.80
CA SER A 154 -11.55 6.19 15.63
C SER A 154 -10.54 6.90 14.70
N LEU A 155 -9.27 6.48 14.72
CA LEU A 155 -8.19 7.04 13.90
C LEU A 155 -8.33 6.73 12.40
N ARG A 156 -9.27 5.85 12.01
CA ARG A 156 -9.63 5.68 10.59
C ARG A 156 -10.16 6.98 9.96
N GLN A 157 -10.73 7.84 10.80
CA GLN A 157 -11.23 9.14 10.37
C GLN A 157 -10.10 10.16 10.41
N LYS A 158 -9.77 10.75 9.25
CA LYS A 158 -8.73 11.78 9.08
C LYS A 158 -8.86 12.91 10.12
N ALA A 159 -10.10 13.33 10.43
CA ALA A 159 -10.36 14.36 11.42
C ALA A 159 -9.90 14.01 12.84
N GLN A 160 -9.95 12.73 13.24
CA GLN A 160 -9.48 12.28 14.56
C GLN A 160 -7.94 12.25 14.63
N VAL A 161 -7.29 11.89 13.52
CA VAL A 161 -5.83 11.96 13.38
C VAL A 161 -5.35 13.41 13.53
N ILE A 162 -5.97 14.35 12.80
CA ILE A 162 -5.60 15.77 12.84
C ILE A 162 -5.69 16.34 14.26
N LYS A 163 -6.69 15.95 15.06
CA LYS A 163 -6.83 16.42 16.46
C LYS A 163 -5.65 16.06 17.36
N GLN A 164 -4.88 15.03 17.01
CA GLN A 164 -3.67 14.66 17.76
C GLN A 164 -2.46 15.51 17.37
N ILE A 165 -2.51 16.20 16.23
CA ILE A 165 -1.35 16.87 15.64
C ILE A 165 -1.47 18.37 15.88
N ASN A 166 -0.49 18.93 16.60
CA ASN A 166 -0.29 20.37 16.72
C ASN A 166 0.96 20.76 15.94
N LEU A 167 0.80 21.60 14.90
CA LEU A 167 1.93 22.10 14.10
C LEU A 167 2.48 23.44 14.60
N GLN A 168 1.74 24.14 15.46
CA GLN A 168 2.20 25.40 16.06
C GLN A 168 3.22 25.13 17.16
N GLN A 169 3.01 24.07 17.94
CA GLN A 169 3.88 23.65 19.04
C GLN A 169 4.45 22.26 18.76
N LEU A 170 5.76 22.12 18.93
CA LEU A 170 6.45 20.83 18.84
C LEU A 170 6.01 19.93 20.00
N THR A 171 5.01 19.11 19.74
CA THR A 171 4.44 18.20 20.74
C THR A 171 4.80 16.77 20.37
N PRO A 172 5.61 16.06 21.19
CA PRO A 172 5.90 14.66 20.94
C PRO A 172 4.65 13.79 20.94
N LEU A 173 4.57 12.86 19.99
CA LEU A 173 3.50 11.87 19.86
C LEU A 173 4.11 10.46 19.79
N VAL A 174 3.32 9.46 20.17
CA VAL A 174 3.61 8.06 19.83
C VAL A 174 3.13 7.80 18.42
N HIS A 175 3.93 7.08 17.64
CA HIS A 175 3.53 6.57 16.32
C HIS A 175 3.91 5.11 16.16
N VAL A 176 2.99 4.34 15.57
CA VAL A 176 3.20 2.94 15.24
C VAL A 176 3.20 2.76 13.72
N SER A 177 4.24 2.09 13.18
CA SER A 177 4.44 1.93 11.75
C SER A 177 5.34 0.76 11.38
N SER A 178 5.05 0.08 10.27
CA SER A 178 5.95 -0.92 9.68
C SER A 178 7.33 -0.38 9.26
N LYS A 179 7.49 0.94 9.17
CA LYS A 179 8.78 1.59 8.86
C LYS A 179 9.69 1.69 10.09
N ILE A 180 9.18 1.38 11.28
CA ILE A 180 9.95 1.26 12.52
C ILE A 180 10.25 -0.23 12.74
N PRO A 181 11.48 -0.60 13.14
CA PRO A 181 11.86 -2.01 13.30
C PRO A 181 10.91 -2.79 14.21
N ALA A 182 10.69 -4.07 13.87
CA ALA A 182 9.86 -4.97 14.69
C ALA A 182 10.49 -5.21 16.07
N SER A 183 11.83 -5.22 16.17
CA SER A 183 12.56 -5.27 17.44
C SER A 183 12.17 -4.14 18.39
N GLN A 184 11.77 -2.97 17.86
CA GLN A 184 11.24 -1.83 18.62
C GLN A 184 9.70 -1.83 18.70
N GLY A 185 9.07 -2.98 18.47
CA GLY A 185 7.61 -3.13 18.43
C GLY A 185 6.91 -2.27 17.38
N CYS A 186 7.63 -1.85 16.33
CA CYS A 186 7.14 -0.90 15.34
C CYS A 186 6.66 0.44 15.93
N CYS A 187 7.16 0.85 17.10
CA CYS A 187 6.67 2.00 17.85
C CYS A 187 7.80 2.96 18.22
N THR A 188 7.61 4.27 18.04
CA THR A 188 8.57 5.31 18.42
C THR A 188 7.87 6.58 18.88
N TRP A 189 8.63 7.50 19.47
CA TRP A 189 8.21 8.89 19.62
C TRP A 189 8.59 9.70 18.39
N ILE A 190 7.64 10.49 17.92
CA ILE A 190 7.81 11.39 16.78
C ILE A 190 7.48 12.82 17.17
N LEU A 191 7.97 13.74 16.36
CA LEU A 191 7.71 15.15 16.46
C LEU A 191 7.07 15.66 15.15
N PRO A 192 5.78 15.99 15.13
CA PRO A 192 5.16 16.65 13.97
C PRO A 192 5.72 18.04 13.77
N VAL A 193 6.10 18.36 12.53
CA VAL A 193 6.86 19.58 12.21
C VAL A 193 6.06 20.53 11.35
N ALA A 194 5.60 20.05 10.20
CA ALA A 194 4.93 20.86 9.19
C ALA A 194 4.00 19.98 8.34
N GLN A 195 3.03 20.62 7.70
CA GLN A 195 2.29 19.98 6.62
C GLN A 195 3.18 19.91 5.38
N HIS A 196 3.08 18.81 4.62
CA HIS A 196 3.83 18.68 3.37
C HIS A 196 3.37 19.74 2.36
N PRO A 197 4.28 20.41 1.62
CA PRO A 197 3.95 21.56 0.77
C PRO A 197 2.97 21.24 -0.37
N THR A 198 3.14 20.07 -1.02
CA THR A 198 2.28 19.66 -2.15
C THR A 198 1.24 18.58 -1.82
N ASN A 199 1.42 17.80 -0.74
CA ASN A 199 0.50 16.74 -0.35
C ASN A 199 -0.26 17.10 0.93
N PRO A 200 -1.52 17.57 0.84
CA PRO A 200 -2.28 18.03 2.01
C PRO A 200 -2.63 16.89 2.99
N ASN A 201 -2.44 15.63 2.60
CA ASN A 201 -2.64 14.46 3.46
C ASN A 201 -1.34 13.94 4.09
N ALA A 202 -0.20 14.61 3.92
CA ALA A 202 1.06 14.22 4.53
C ALA A 202 1.53 15.26 5.56
N ILE A 203 1.99 14.76 6.70
CA ILE A 203 2.65 15.54 7.75
C ILE A 203 4.10 15.12 7.82
N ILE A 204 5.01 16.10 7.81
CA ILE A 204 6.44 15.90 8.00
C ILE A 204 6.69 15.73 9.49
N CYS A 205 7.34 14.62 9.86
CA CYS A 205 7.65 14.28 11.24
C CYS A 205 9.13 13.92 11.39
N VAL A 206 9.68 14.18 12.57
CA VAL A 206 11.00 13.71 12.99
C VAL A 206 10.85 12.56 13.96
N ASP A 207 11.61 11.49 13.77
CA ASP A 207 11.72 10.35 14.68
C ASP A 207 12.70 10.71 15.81
N LEU A 208 12.20 10.83 17.03
CA LEU A 208 12.97 11.29 18.18
C LEU A 208 13.96 10.22 18.66
N SER A 209 13.83 8.96 18.24
CA SER A 209 14.79 7.91 18.59
C SER A 209 16.10 7.99 17.80
N LYS A 210 16.20 8.91 16.84
CA LYS A 210 17.38 9.09 15.98
C LYS A 210 18.05 10.43 16.25
N ASP A 211 19.36 10.48 16.02
CA ASP A 211 20.14 11.70 16.19
C ASP A 211 19.65 12.79 15.21
N PRO A 212 19.21 13.96 15.71
CA PRO A 212 18.78 15.08 14.87
C PRO A 212 19.94 15.87 14.25
N GLN A 213 21.21 15.53 14.50
CA GLN A 213 22.36 16.32 14.03
C GLN A 213 22.31 16.66 12.54
N ALA A 214 22.00 15.69 11.68
CA ALA A 214 21.87 15.95 10.25
C ALA A 214 20.73 16.94 9.94
N ILE A 215 19.59 16.81 10.62
CA ILE A 215 18.43 17.71 10.43
C ILE A 215 18.77 19.15 10.85
N LEU A 216 19.59 19.30 11.89
CA LEU A 216 19.99 20.60 12.44
C LEU A 216 21.07 21.30 11.59
N ASN A 217 21.96 20.55 10.94
CA ASN A 217 23.17 21.10 10.35
C ASN A 217 23.19 21.09 8.81
N GLU A 218 22.45 20.19 8.17
CA GLU A 218 22.49 20.00 6.72
C GLU A 218 21.39 20.79 6.00
N ASN A 219 21.63 21.12 4.73
CA ASN A 219 20.64 21.75 3.87
C ASN A 219 19.65 20.73 3.25
N ALA A 220 18.61 21.23 2.58
CA ALA A 220 17.56 20.40 1.99
C ALA A 220 18.07 19.39 0.94
N GLU A 221 19.04 19.77 0.12
CA GLU A 221 19.62 18.91 -0.94
C GLU A 221 20.45 17.75 -0.35
N THR A 222 21.29 18.04 0.64
CA THR A 222 22.06 17.01 1.36
C THR A 222 21.12 16.06 2.10
N LEU A 223 20.15 16.59 2.85
CA LEU A 223 19.17 15.77 3.56
C LEU A 223 18.37 14.88 2.61
N ARG A 224 18.02 15.37 1.42
CA ARG A 224 17.33 14.60 0.37
C ARG A 224 18.21 13.45 -0.12
N SER A 225 19.46 13.73 -0.44
CA SER A 225 20.45 12.72 -0.86
C SER A 225 20.59 11.63 0.20
N LEU A 226 20.70 12.00 1.48
CA LEU A 226 20.79 11.04 2.59
C LEU A 226 19.49 10.26 2.80
N LEU A 227 18.33 10.91 2.68
CA LEU A 227 17.03 10.26 2.90
C LEU A 227 16.78 9.15 1.88
N TYR A 228 17.16 9.37 0.62
CA TYR A 228 16.96 8.43 -0.49
C TYR A 228 18.17 7.55 -0.81
N ALA A 229 19.31 7.77 -0.14
CA ALA A 229 20.48 6.90 -0.23
C ALA A 229 20.15 5.45 0.21
N ARG A 230 20.78 4.47 -0.44
CA ARG A 230 20.69 3.06 -0.05
C ARG A 230 21.42 2.86 1.27
N GLN A 231 20.98 1.90 2.09
CA GLN A 231 21.60 1.68 3.39
C GLN A 231 23.10 1.33 3.28
N GLU A 232 23.49 0.65 2.21
CA GLU A 232 24.86 0.22 1.92
C GLU A 232 25.78 1.36 1.49
N SER A 233 25.24 2.54 1.13
CA SER A 233 26.04 3.68 0.67
C SER A 233 26.39 4.65 1.79
N PHE A 234 26.00 4.39 3.04
CA PHE A 234 26.36 5.21 4.19
C PHE A 234 27.79 4.89 4.64
N GLU A 235 28.58 5.94 4.87
CA GLU A 235 29.90 5.81 5.49
C GLU A 235 29.80 5.43 6.98
N GLU A 236 30.90 4.95 7.55
CA GLU A 236 30.94 4.57 8.96
C GLU A 236 30.60 5.77 9.87
N GLY A 237 29.58 5.61 10.73
CA GLY A 237 29.05 6.68 11.58
C GLY A 237 27.97 7.56 10.95
N GLN A 238 27.74 7.46 9.63
CA GLN A 238 26.65 8.17 8.96
C GLN A 238 25.34 7.37 9.04
N GLN A 239 24.21 8.05 9.25
CA GLN A 239 22.91 7.41 9.34
C GLN A 239 21.86 8.16 8.52
N ARG A 240 20.86 7.43 8.02
CA ARG A 240 19.71 8.04 7.36
C ARG A 240 19.00 8.98 8.36
N PRO A 241 18.77 10.26 8.01
CA PRO A 241 18.13 11.21 8.90
C PRO A 241 16.75 10.69 9.33
N GLY A 242 16.36 10.98 10.56
CA GLY A 242 15.09 10.57 11.15
C GLY A 242 13.88 11.33 10.63
N ILE A 243 13.78 11.56 9.32
CA ILE A 243 12.67 12.27 8.70
C ILE A 243 11.68 11.24 8.15
N LYS A 244 10.39 11.45 8.41
CA LYS A 244 9.34 10.62 7.81
C LYS A 244 8.06 11.40 7.52
N LEU A 245 7.32 10.91 6.54
CA LEU A 245 5.95 11.35 6.29
C LEU A 245 4.96 10.47 7.05
N ILE A 246 3.91 11.10 7.59
CA ILE A 246 2.71 10.44 8.09
C ILE A 246 1.53 10.86 7.21
N HIS A 247 0.92 9.87 6.56
CA HIS A 247 -0.23 10.08 5.71
C HIS A 247 -1.52 9.96 6.53
N ILE A 248 -2.17 11.09 6.81
CA ILE A 248 -3.34 11.15 7.70
C ILE A 248 -4.61 10.51 7.11
N ASN A 249 -4.62 10.24 5.80
CA ASN A 249 -5.68 9.49 5.11
C ASN A 249 -5.42 7.98 5.02
N ARG A 250 -4.35 7.47 5.65
CA ARG A 250 -3.99 6.04 5.66
C ARG A 250 -4.16 5.40 7.04
N SER A 251 -5.12 5.91 7.83
CA SER A 251 -5.42 5.45 9.20
C SER A 251 -4.17 5.28 10.10
N PRO A 252 -3.24 6.26 10.15
CA PRO A 252 -2.00 6.08 10.90
C PRO A 252 -2.31 6.00 12.40
N PHE A 253 -1.73 5.02 13.08
CA PHE A 253 -1.82 4.97 14.54
C PHE A 253 -0.91 6.04 15.14
N ILE A 254 -1.53 7.04 15.76
CA ILE A 254 -0.86 8.11 16.49
C ILE A 254 -1.60 8.39 17.79
N THR A 255 -0.88 8.75 18.85
CA THR A 255 -1.48 9.15 20.13
C THR A 255 -0.51 9.99 20.95
N THR A 256 -0.94 10.49 22.10
CA THR A 256 -0.11 11.29 23.00
C THR A 256 1.14 10.53 23.45
N ALA A 257 2.26 11.23 23.67
CA ALA A 257 3.50 10.64 24.19
C ALA A 257 3.30 9.76 25.43
N LYS A 258 2.35 10.13 26.31
CA LYS A 258 2.03 9.45 27.58
C LYS A 258 1.49 8.02 27.40
N ALA A 259 1.01 7.66 26.21
CA ALA A 259 0.49 6.31 25.97
C ALA A 259 1.60 5.24 26.05
N LEU A 260 2.84 5.62 25.76
CA LEU A 260 4.02 4.81 25.91
C LEU A 260 4.59 5.01 27.32
N THR A 261 4.36 4.00 28.17
CA THR A 261 4.86 3.98 29.55
C THR A 261 6.35 3.65 29.59
N GLU A 262 6.99 3.86 30.74
CA GLU A 262 8.39 3.47 30.99
C GLU A 262 8.61 1.99 30.74
N ASP A 263 7.84 1.13 31.41
CA ASP A 263 7.93 -0.33 31.23
C ASP A 263 7.78 -0.77 29.76
N ASN A 264 6.91 -0.11 29.00
CA ASN A 264 6.75 -0.43 27.58
C ASN A 264 7.93 0.07 26.75
N ALA A 265 8.46 1.26 27.03
CA ALA A 265 9.64 1.76 26.32
C ALA A 265 10.85 0.85 26.58
N ASP A 266 11.07 0.44 27.83
CA ASP A 266 12.16 -0.47 28.21
C ASP A 266 12.00 -1.83 27.51
N ARG A 267 10.79 -2.40 27.53
CA ARG A 267 10.48 -3.65 26.82
C ARG A 267 10.72 -3.56 25.31
N LEU A 268 10.48 -2.38 24.73
CA LEU A 268 10.66 -2.13 23.30
C LEU A 268 12.08 -1.65 22.95
N GLY A 269 12.97 -1.48 23.94
CA GLY A 269 14.32 -0.94 23.71
C GLY A 269 14.33 0.50 23.19
N LEU A 270 13.29 1.30 23.49
CA LEU A 270 13.24 2.72 23.15
C LEU A 270 13.83 3.56 24.29
N ASP A 271 14.99 4.17 24.06
CA ASP A 271 15.60 5.08 25.02
C ASP A 271 14.83 6.40 25.10
N ARG A 272 14.03 6.56 26.16
CA ARG A 272 13.21 7.75 26.41
C ARG A 272 14.06 8.97 26.74
N GLU A 273 15.17 8.79 27.45
CA GLU A 273 16.04 9.90 27.83
C GLU A 273 16.71 10.49 26.59
N GLN A 274 17.23 9.63 25.70
CA GLN A 274 17.76 10.04 24.41
C GLN A 274 16.70 10.75 23.55
N CYS A 275 15.47 10.24 23.50
CA CYS A 275 14.39 10.90 22.76
C CYS A 275 14.06 12.29 23.33
N LEU A 276 14.06 12.45 24.65
CA LEU A 276 13.83 13.73 25.32
C LEU A 276 14.98 14.70 25.05
N GLU A 277 16.22 14.22 25.03
CA GLU A 277 17.39 15.03 24.71
C GLU A 277 17.36 15.50 23.25
N ASN A 278 17.03 14.61 22.32
CA ASN A 278 16.81 14.96 20.92
C ASN A 278 15.69 15.99 20.75
N TYR A 279 14.60 15.85 21.51
CA TYR A 279 13.53 16.83 21.53
C TYR A 279 14.01 18.21 22.01
N LYS A 280 14.81 18.29 23.09
CA LYS A 280 15.36 19.58 23.58
C LYS A 280 16.19 20.25 22.50
N ARG A 281 17.12 19.53 21.88
CA ARG A 281 17.96 20.03 20.78
C ARG A 281 17.13 20.59 19.62
N LEU A 282 16.05 19.89 19.24
CA LEU A 282 15.13 20.32 18.18
C LEU A 282 14.21 21.49 18.59
N ALA A 283 13.99 21.70 19.88
CA ALA A 283 13.13 22.75 20.42
C ALA A 283 13.89 24.04 20.75
N GLU A 284 15.21 24.00 20.90
CA GLU A 284 16.08 25.16 21.15
C GLU A 284 16.02 26.20 20.02
N ASP A 285 16.15 25.73 18.77
CA ASP A 285 15.99 26.53 17.56
C ASP A 285 15.07 25.77 16.60
N THR A 286 14.09 26.46 16.02
CA THR A 286 13.11 25.88 15.09
C THR A 286 13.33 26.28 13.64
N THR A 287 14.43 26.95 13.30
CA THR A 287 14.77 27.35 11.92
C THR A 287 14.91 26.15 10.97
N TRP A 288 15.38 25.00 11.46
CA TRP A 288 15.50 23.74 10.70
C TRP A 288 14.18 23.24 10.10
N ARG A 289 13.02 23.71 10.59
CA ARG A 289 11.71 23.34 10.03
C ARG A 289 11.56 23.78 8.58
N ASP A 290 12.10 24.95 8.24
CA ASP A 290 12.03 25.50 6.88
C ASP A 290 12.84 24.62 5.92
N THR A 291 13.99 24.11 6.36
CA THR A 291 14.79 23.12 5.60
C THR A 291 13.99 21.85 5.30
N LEU A 292 13.18 21.37 6.25
CA LEU A 292 12.34 20.20 6.01
C LEU A 292 11.17 20.47 5.06
N ILE A 293 10.62 21.70 5.06
CA ILE A 293 9.60 22.10 4.10
C ILE A 293 10.23 22.18 2.71
N GLU A 294 11.39 22.82 2.58
CA GLU A 294 12.15 22.94 1.34
C GLU A 294 12.56 21.56 0.79
N LEU A 295 12.95 20.62 1.65
CA LEU A 295 13.27 19.24 1.25
C LEU A 295 12.18 18.59 0.40
N TYR A 296 10.91 18.85 0.74
CA TYR A 296 9.73 18.30 0.05
C TYR A 296 9.10 19.27 -0.97
N ASN A 297 9.64 20.47 -1.13
CA ASN A 297 9.11 21.50 -2.03
C ASN A 297 9.76 21.42 -3.42
N GLU A 298 9.74 20.24 -4.04
CA GLU A 298 10.20 20.07 -5.42
C GLU A 298 9.05 20.06 -6.41
N PRO A 299 9.21 20.69 -7.59
CA PRO A 299 8.29 20.52 -8.68
C PRO A 299 8.30 19.05 -9.12
N HIS A 300 7.11 18.46 -9.22
CA HIS A 300 6.98 17.12 -9.77
C HIS A 300 7.36 17.17 -11.25
N GLU A 301 8.40 16.44 -11.66
CA GLU A 301 8.66 16.22 -13.08
C GLU A 301 7.57 15.30 -13.62
N ASP A 302 6.69 15.86 -14.46
CA ASP A 302 5.71 15.09 -15.22
C ASP A 302 6.45 14.27 -16.28
N SER A 303 6.95 13.10 -15.85
CA SER A 303 7.40 12.08 -16.80
C SER A 303 6.18 11.50 -17.53
N GLU A 304 6.36 11.12 -18.79
CA GLU A 304 5.30 10.45 -19.54
C GLU A 304 5.07 9.05 -18.94
N VAL A 305 3.95 8.89 -18.25
CA VAL A 305 3.57 7.62 -17.61
C VAL A 305 2.56 6.89 -18.48
N ASP A 306 2.79 5.59 -18.69
CA ASP A 306 1.84 4.72 -19.38
C ASP A 306 0.42 4.85 -18.77
N ALA A 307 -0.60 4.82 -19.64
CA ALA A 307 -1.98 5.06 -19.21
C ALA A 307 -2.46 4.15 -18.08
N ASP A 308 -2.01 2.89 -18.01
CA ASP A 308 -2.39 1.96 -16.92
C ASP A 308 -1.77 2.36 -15.56
N HIS A 309 -0.67 3.11 -15.57
CA HIS A 309 0.09 3.50 -14.37
C HIS A 309 -0.18 4.95 -13.93
N ALA A 310 -0.78 5.77 -14.82
CA ALA A 310 -1.02 7.19 -14.65
C ALA A 310 -2.23 7.57 -13.75
N LEU A 311 -2.61 6.71 -12.79
CA LEU A 311 -3.67 6.99 -11.82
C LEU A 311 -3.36 8.22 -10.96
N TYR A 312 -2.10 8.35 -10.53
CA TYR A 312 -1.64 9.45 -9.69
C TYR A 312 -1.00 10.60 -10.49
N SER A 313 -1.01 10.50 -11.83
CA SER A 313 -0.40 11.47 -12.75
C SER A 313 -1.48 12.28 -13.49
N GLY A 314 -1.26 13.59 -13.63
CA GLY A 314 -2.18 14.48 -14.35
C GLY A 314 -3.45 14.87 -13.58
N GLY A 315 -3.46 14.74 -12.25
CA GLY A 315 -4.55 15.21 -11.39
C GLY A 315 -5.82 14.36 -11.37
N PHE A 316 -6.84 14.85 -10.66
CA PHE A 316 -8.16 14.20 -10.57
C PHE A 316 -9.01 14.47 -11.82
N LEU A 317 -9.89 13.53 -12.16
CA LEU A 317 -10.87 13.69 -13.23
C LEU A 317 -11.79 14.90 -12.97
N THR A 318 -12.03 15.68 -14.01
CA THR A 318 -13.06 16.71 -14.07
C THR A 318 -14.47 16.10 -13.98
N ASN A 319 -15.49 16.92 -13.71
CA ASN A 319 -16.87 16.44 -13.65
C ASN A 319 -17.36 15.89 -15.01
N GLU A 320 -16.93 16.48 -16.13
CA GLU A 320 -17.24 15.99 -17.47
C GLU A 320 -16.63 14.61 -17.72
N GLU A 321 -15.35 14.43 -17.36
CA GLU A 321 -14.68 13.13 -17.48
C GLU A 321 -15.30 12.07 -16.57
N LYS A 322 -15.74 12.44 -15.36
CA LYS A 322 -16.46 11.51 -14.46
C LYS A 322 -17.78 11.05 -15.08
N HIS A 323 -18.58 11.98 -15.60
CA HIS A 323 -19.83 11.63 -16.25
C HIS A 323 -19.60 10.75 -17.48
N TRP A 324 -18.58 11.04 -18.29
CA TRP A 324 -18.22 10.20 -19.41
C TRP A 324 -17.75 8.79 -18.96
N CYS A 325 -17.04 8.68 -17.85
CA CYS A 325 -16.71 7.37 -17.26
C CYS A 325 -17.99 6.62 -16.87
N ASP A 326 -19.04 7.31 -16.39
CA ASP A 326 -20.34 6.71 -16.11
C ASP A 326 -21.00 6.18 -17.39
N ASP A 327 -21.04 6.99 -18.44
CA ASP A 327 -21.55 6.58 -19.76
C ASP A 327 -20.82 5.33 -20.30
N VAL A 328 -19.50 5.25 -20.11
CA VAL A 328 -18.69 4.09 -20.51
C VAL A 328 -19.12 2.81 -19.78
N ARG A 329 -19.49 2.90 -18.50
CA ARG A 329 -19.91 1.73 -17.72
C ARG A 329 -21.35 1.30 -18.02
N GLU A 330 -22.22 2.24 -18.39
CA GLU A 330 -23.62 1.98 -18.72
C GLU A 330 -23.84 1.53 -20.17
N ALA A 331 -22.90 1.86 -21.06
CA ALA A 331 -22.96 1.50 -22.47
C ALA A 331 -22.80 0.00 -22.73
N GLN A 332 -23.46 -0.49 -23.78
CA GLN A 332 -23.20 -1.84 -24.30
C GLN A 332 -21.81 -1.90 -24.94
N PRO A 333 -21.10 -3.07 -24.89
CA PRO A 333 -19.75 -3.20 -25.43
C PRO A 333 -19.58 -2.71 -26.87
N GLU A 334 -20.58 -2.92 -27.73
CA GLU A 334 -20.60 -2.52 -29.14
C GLU A 334 -20.62 -1.00 -29.34
N GLN A 335 -21.06 -0.23 -28.33
CA GLN A 335 -21.18 1.23 -28.40
C GLN A 335 -19.95 1.96 -27.86
N LEU A 336 -19.02 1.25 -27.20
CA LEU A 336 -17.86 1.84 -26.54
C LEU A 336 -16.90 2.54 -27.51
N SER A 337 -16.80 2.08 -28.77
CA SER A 337 -15.95 2.72 -29.78
C SER A 337 -16.40 4.16 -30.09
N VAL A 338 -17.71 4.41 -30.14
CA VAL A 338 -18.29 5.73 -30.41
C VAL A 338 -18.02 6.70 -29.27
N LEU A 339 -18.02 6.21 -28.02
CA LEU A 339 -17.71 7.05 -26.85
C LEU A 339 -16.26 7.55 -26.85
N ALA A 340 -15.33 6.83 -27.48
CA ALA A 340 -13.94 7.27 -27.59
C ALA A 340 -13.79 8.58 -28.39
N GLU A 341 -14.66 8.81 -29.39
CA GLU A 341 -14.63 10.02 -30.23
C GLU A 341 -15.07 11.28 -29.45
N ARG A 342 -15.90 11.11 -28.43
CA ARG A 342 -16.45 12.19 -27.60
C ARG A 342 -15.50 12.67 -26.52
N MET A 343 -14.49 11.87 -26.17
CA MET A 343 -13.50 12.25 -25.17
C MET A 343 -12.41 13.10 -25.81
N GLN A 344 -11.82 14.05 -25.09
CA GLN A 344 -10.62 14.78 -25.55
C GLN A 344 -9.36 14.31 -24.82
N ASN A 345 -9.49 13.80 -23.60
CA ASN A 345 -8.36 13.33 -22.82
C ASN A 345 -7.71 12.09 -23.47
N PRO A 346 -6.45 12.18 -23.96
CA PRO A 346 -5.78 11.08 -24.64
C PRO A 346 -5.52 9.87 -23.73
N LYS A 347 -5.34 10.09 -22.43
CA LYS A 347 -5.18 9.03 -21.42
C LYS A 347 -6.44 8.19 -21.33
N LEU A 348 -7.60 8.83 -21.20
CA LEU A 348 -8.89 8.15 -21.13
C LEU A 348 -9.24 7.41 -22.42
N LYS A 349 -8.91 7.98 -23.59
CA LYS A 349 -9.03 7.25 -24.87
C LYS A 349 -8.19 5.98 -24.90
N THR A 350 -6.95 6.08 -24.45
CA THR A 350 -6.02 4.93 -24.40
C THR A 350 -6.52 3.86 -23.44
N LEU A 351 -7.01 4.26 -22.25
CA LEU A 351 -7.64 3.33 -21.32
C LEU A 351 -8.87 2.66 -21.94
N LEU A 352 -9.73 3.39 -22.65
CA LEU A 352 -10.97 2.83 -23.21
C LEU A 352 -10.67 1.80 -24.29
N PHE A 353 -9.68 2.08 -25.13
CA PHE A 353 -9.18 1.09 -26.09
C PHE A 353 -8.69 -0.18 -25.39
N ARG A 354 -7.86 -0.05 -24.34
CA ARG A 354 -7.33 -1.20 -23.58
C ARG A 354 -8.42 -1.95 -22.82
N TYR A 355 -9.39 -1.24 -22.25
CA TYR A 355 -10.56 -1.82 -21.56
C TYR A 355 -11.39 -2.68 -22.51
N ARG A 356 -11.72 -2.16 -23.71
CA ARG A 356 -12.40 -2.92 -24.76
C ARG A 356 -11.58 -4.13 -25.18
N ALA A 357 -10.30 -3.95 -25.46
CA ALA A 357 -9.44 -5.04 -25.95
C ALA A 357 -9.22 -6.16 -24.91
N ARG A 358 -9.24 -5.84 -23.61
CA ARG A 358 -9.10 -6.82 -22.52
C ARG A 358 -10.40 -7.56 -22.21
N ASN A 359 -11.52 -6.83 -22.15
CA ASN A 359 -12.79 -7.39 -21.64
C ASN A 359 -13.74 -7.82 -22.77
N TYR A 360 -13.70 -7.15 -23.92
CA TYR A 360 -14.63 -7.37 -25.05
C TYR A 360 -13.89 -7.44 -26.39
N PRO A 361 -12.90 -8.35 -26.55
CA PRO A 361 -12.05 -8.40 -27.76
C PRO A 361 -12.83 -8.65 -29.05
N HIS A 362 -14.01 -9.27 -28.97
CA HIS A 362 -14.91 -9.50 -30.10
C HIS A 362 -15.50 -8.20 -30.69
N THR A 363 -15.41 -7.07 -29.97
CA THR A 363 -15.87 -5.75 -30.44
C THR A 363 -14.81 -4.99 -31.23
N LEU A 364 -13.59 -5.53 -31.34
CA LEU A 364 -12.50 -4.85 -32.03
C LEU A 364 -12.65 -5.00 -33.55
N THR A 365 -12.39 -3.92 -34.28
CA THR A 365 -12.19 -4.01 -35.73
C THR A 365 -10.89 -4.75 -36.06
N PHE A 366 -10.67 -5.07 -37.35
CA PHE A 366 -9.40 -5.66 -37.79
C PHE A 366 -8.20 -4.76 -37.45
N GLU A 367 -8.31 -3.46 -37.70
CA GLU A 367 -7.23 -2.50 -37.40
C GLU A 367 -6.98 -2.38 -35.90
N GLU A 368 -8.04 -2.35 -35.09
CA GLU A 368 -7.94 -2.32 -33.63
C GLU A 368 -7.30 -3.60 -33.08
N SER A 369 -7.60 -4.75 -33.69
CA SER A 369 -7.01 -6.03 -33.34
C SER A 369 -5.51 -6.06 -33.64
N GLN A 370 -5.08 -5.54 -34.79
CA GLN A 370 -3.66 -5.40 -35.14
C GLN A 370 -2.94 -4.45 -34.16
N ARG A 371 -3.55 -3.30 -33.85
CA ARG A 371 -3.04 -2.36 -32.85
C ARG A 371 -2.89 -3.02 -31.46
N TRP A 372 -3.87 -3.84 -31.07
CA TRP A 372 -3.81 -4.56 -29.81
C TRP A 372 -2.69 -5.60 -29.80
N GLN A 373 -2.49 -6.34 -30.90
CA GLN A 373 -1.39 -7.29 -31.02
C GLN A 373 -0.02 -6.62 -30.90
N GLN A 374 0.18 -5.47 -31.55
CA GLN A 374 1.40 -4.67 -31.41
C GLN A 374 1.63 -4.23 -29.96
N HIS A 375 0.56 -3.77 -29.27
CA HIS A 375 0.66 -3.42 -27.86
C HIS A 375 1.02 -4.63 -26.98
N ARG A 376 0.43 -5.80 -27.22
CA ARG A 376 0.75 -7.04 -26.49
C ARG A 376 2.21 -7.42 -26.67
N GLN A 377 2.70 -7.40 -27.92
CA GLN A 377 4.09 -7.70 -28.24
C GLN A 377 5.03 -6.74 -27.52
N PHE A 378 4.82 -5.43 -27.66
CA PHE A 378 5.58 -4.41 -26.93
C PHE A 378 5.61 -4.69 -25.42
N ARG A 379 4.44 -4.95 -24.81
CA ARG A 379 4.35 -5.21 -23.37
C ARG A 379 5.13 -6.45 -22.93
N LEU A 380 5.14 -7.50 -23.74
CA LEU A 380 5.73 -8.80 -23.38
C LEU A 380 7.22 -8.92 -23.71
N THR A 381 7.72 -8.21 -24.72
CA THR A 381 9.08 -8.45 -25.24
C THR A 381 10.00 -7.23 -25.21
N ALA A 382 9.45 -6.02 -25.18
CA ALA A 382 10.29 -4.83 -25.31
C ALA A 382 11.04 -4.52 -23.99
N PRO A 383 12.35 -4.21 -24.03
CA PRO A 383 13.14 -3.89 -22.83
C PRO A 383 12.68 -2.61 -22.12
N ASP A 384 12.13 -1.66 -22.87
CA ASP A 384 11.58 -0.38 -22.40
C ASP A 384 10.09 -0.46 -22.05
N SER A 385 9.50 -1.66 -22.11
CA SER A 385 8.13 -1.90 -21.69
C SER A 385 7.93 -1.57 -20.21
N PRO A 386 6.78 -0.95 -19.83
CA PRO A 386 6.43 -0.74 -18.43
C PRO A 386 5.94 -2.02 -17.74
N ALA A 387 6.00 -3.20 -18.37
CA ALA A 387 5.62 -4.46 -17.74
C ALA A 387 6.60 -4.84 -16.61
N SER A 388 6.09 -5.54 -15.59
CA SER A 388 6.91 -5.99 -14.46
C SER A 388 7.95 -7.04 -14.83
N ILE A 389 7.70 -7.81 -15.90
CA ILE A 389 8.60 -8.85 -16.41
C ILE A 389 8.32 -9.10 -17.90
N THR A 390 9.39 -9.29 -18.69
CA THR A 390 9.31 -9.68 -20.11
C THR A 390 9.31 -11.20 -20.24
N ILE A 391 8.91 -11.74 -21.40
CA ILE A 391 8.79 -13.17 -21.63
C ILE A 391 10.13 -13.91 -21.47
N ASP A 392 11.24 -13.35 -21.95
CA ASP A 392 12.56 -13.98 -21.85
C ASP A 392 13.02 -14.06 -20.38
N ALA A 393 12.87 -12.98 -19.63
CA ALA A 393 13.17 -12.95 -18.20
C ALA A 393 12.25 -13.89 -17.41
N TYR A 394 10.97 -13.96 -17.80
CA TYR A 394 9.98 -14.84 -17.19
C TYR A 394 10.33 -16.32 -17.35
N LEU A 395 10.72 -16.74 -18.56
CA LEU A 395 11.10 -18.12 -18.83
C LEU A 395 12.37 -18.51 -18.06
N LEU A 396 13.36 -17.61 -17.98
CA LEU A 396 14.57 -17.84 -17.19
C LEU A 396 14.25 -17.99 -15.70
N GLU A 397 13.37 -17.15 -15.15
CA GLU A 397 12.93 -17.25 -13.76
C GLU A 397 12.20 -18.59 -13.48
N LEU A 398 11.35 -19.04 -14.41
CA LEU A 398 10.68 -20.34 -14.30
C LEU A 398 11.68 -21.51 -14.27
N GLU A 399 12.72 -21.49 -15.11
CA GLU A 399 13.77 -22.52 -15.12
C GLU A 399 14.53 -22.55 -13.79
N GLN A 400 14.92 -21.39 -13.27
CA GLN A 400 15.63 -21.28 -11.99
C GLN A 400 14.77 -21.81 -10.83
N LEU A 401 13.50 -21.41 -10.76
CA LEU A 401 12.57 -21.89 -9.73
C LEU A 401 12.30 -23.39 -9.84
N ALA A 402 12.23 -23.93 -11.07
CA ALA A 402 12.04 -25.36 -11.29
C ALA A 402 13.24 -26.18 -10.79
N MET A 403 14.46 -25.67 -10.95
CA MET A 403 15.67 -26.29 -10.39
C MET A 403 15.70 -26.18 -8.86
N GLN A 404 15.40 -24.99 -8.32
CA GLN A 404 15.39 -24.74 -6.87
C GLN A 404 14.37 -25.62 -6.13
N HIS A 405 13.21 -25.84 -6.74
CA HIS A 405 12.10 -26.61 -6.17
C HIS A 405 11.96 -28.00 -6.81
N ALA A 406 13.09 -28.61 -7.22
CA ALA A 406 13.12 -29.89 -7.90
C ALA A 406 12.48 -31.06 -7.11
N GLU A 407 12.33 -30.96 -5.80
CA GLU A 407 11.69 -32.02 -4.99
C GLU A 407 10.23 -31.72 -4.66
N ASN A 408 9.71 -30.52 -4.98
CA ASN A 408 8.33 -30.14 -4.69
C ASN A 408 7.42 -30.37 -5.92
N SER A 409 6.68 -31.47 -5.91
CA SER A 409 5.79 -31.87 -7.01
C SER A 409 4.65 -30.87 -7.28
N GLU A 410 4.10 -30.23 -6.25
CA GLU A 410 3.05 -29.20 -6.38
C GLU A 410 3.61 -27.96 -7.09
N TYR A 411 4.78 -27.48 -6.67
CA TYR A 411 5.42 -26.32 -7.28
C TYR A 411 5.80 -26.60 -8.73
N LYS A 412 6.31 -27.80 -9.04
CA LYS A 412 6.57 -28.21 -10.42
C LYS A 412 5.32 -28.15 -11.30
N ALA A 413 4.18 -28.59 -10.79
CA ALA A 413 2.93 -28.55 -11.55
C ALA A 413 2.50 -27.11 -11.85
N ILE A 414 2.63 -26.20 -10.87
CA ILE A 414 2.36 -24.77 -11.05
C ILE A 414 3.31 -24.16 -12.07
N LEU A 415 4.63 -24.35 -11.91
CA LEU A 415 5.64 -23.79 -12.83
C LEU A 415 5.45 -24.29 -14.27
N LYS A 416 5.11 -25.57 -14.44
CA LYS A 416 4.75 -26.12 -15.75
C LYS A 416 3.54 -25.42 -16.35
N ALA A 417 2.47 -25.21 -15.56
CA ALA A 417 1.30 -24.49 -16.03
C ALA A 417 1.63 -23.03 -16.43
N LEU A 418 2.52 -22.36 -15.70
CA LEU A 418 2.99 -21.01 -16.06
C LEU A 418 3.78 -21.00 -17.38
N TYR A 419 4.65 -22.00 -17.58
CA TYR A 419 5.38 -22.17 -18.84
C TYR A 419 4.42 -22.40 -20.02
N ASP A 420 3.48 -23.34 -19.87
CA ASP A 420 2.48 -23.65 -20.89
C ASP A 420 1.61 -22.42 -21.22
N TYR A 421 1.31 -21.57 -20.21
CA TYR A 421 0.61 -20.31 -20.45
C TYR A 421 1.46 -19.33 -21.26
N ALA A 422 2.74 -19.14 -20.90
CA ALA A 422 3.64 -18.23 -21.60
C ALA A 422 3.86 -18.61 -23.07
N GLN A 423 3.93 -19.92 -23.39
CA GLN A 423 4.06 -20.41 -24.77
C GLN A 423 2.84 -20.12 -25.65
N ASN A 424 1.67 -19.88 -25.06
CA ASN A 424 0.41 -19.67 -25.77
C ASN A 424 0.01 -18.18 -25.91
N LEU A 425 0.88 -17.23 -25.54
CA LEU A 425 0.60 -15.79 -25.57
C LEU A 425 0.88 -15.12 -26.91
#